data_AF-A0A836SFD8-F1
#
_entry.id   AF-A0A836SFD8-F1
#
_cell.length_a   1.000
_cell.length_b   1.000
_cell.length_c   1.000
_cell.angle_alpha   90.00
_cell.angle_beta   90.00
_cell.angle_gamma   90.00
#
_symmetry.space_group_name_H-M   'P 1'
#
loop_
_entity.id
_entity.type
_entity.pdbx_description
1 polymer ?
#
loop_
_entity_poly.entity_id
_entity_poly.type
_entity_poly.pdbx_seq_one_letter_code
_entity_poly.pdbx_strand_id
1 'polypeptide(L)'
;MASPQLENGYVRIANELVEALARTHLSSHESQILWALWRKTYGWHKKSDRISLAQFATATGLRKDVCSRTLTRLIERKIIDKNVNGKVAT
;
A
#
# COMPACT_ATOMS: atom_id res chain seq x y z
N MET A 1 23.31 -12.05 -1.94
CA MET A 1 21.93 -12.57 -1.79
C MET A 1 21.30 -11.90 -0.58
N ALA A 2 20.06 -11.44 -0.68
CA ALA A 2 19.33 -10.99 0.50
C ALA A 2 18.94 -12.24 1.32
N SER A 3 19.25 -12.26 2.61
CA SER A 3 18.79 -13.31 3.54
C SER A 3 17.59 -12.76 4.31
N PRO A 4 16.35 -12.92 3.81
CA PRO A 4 15.16 -12.32 4.44
C PRO A 4 14.84 -13.00 5.77
N GLN A 5 15.12 -12.32 6.89
CA GLN A 5 14.78 -12.77 8.24
C GLN A 5 13.67 -11.91 8.83
N LEU A 6 12.82 -12.48 9.68
CA LEU A 6 11.77 -11.74 10.39
C LEU A 6 12.35 -10.65 11.30
N GLU A 7 13.58 -10.83 11.77
CA GLU A 7 14.36 -9.86 12.54
C GLU A 7 14.64 -8.57 11.75
N ASN A 8 14.66 -8.63 10.41
CA ASN A 8 14.81 -7.47 9.53
C ASN A 8 13.48 -6.72 9.30
N GLY A 9 12.46 -7.07 10.07
CA GLY A 9 11.13 -6.47 10.04
C GLY A 9 10.12 -7.29 9.26
N TYR A 10 8.86 -7.14 9.66
CA TYR A 10 7.73 -7.83 9.06
C TYR A 10 6.52 -6.89 9.03
N VAL A 11 5.56 -7.21 8.16
CA VAL A 11 4.31 -6.47 8.06
C VAL A 11 3.22 -7.27 8.77
N ARG A 12 2.67 -6.74 9.85
CA ARG A 12 1.52 -7.33 10.55
C ARG A 12 0.24 -6.91 9.85
N ILE A 13 -0.44 -7.85 9.21
CA ILE A 13 -1.70 -7.64 8.51
C ILE A 13 -2.77 -8.47 9.21
N ALA A 14 -3.95 -7.90 9.46
CA ALA A 14 -5.06 -8.64 10.03
C ALA A 14 -5.54 -9.73 9.05
N ASN A 15 -5.84 -10.92 9.55
CA ASN A 15 -6.28 -12.05 8.72
C ASN A 15 -7.49 -11.69 7.85
N GLU A 16 -8.45 -10.94 8.40
CA GLU A 16 -9.64 -10.49 7.67
C GLU A 16 -9.29 -9.68 6.40
N LEU A 17 -8.23 -8.86 6.45
CA LEU A 17 -7.76 -8.13 5.27
C LEU A 17 -7.12 -9.06 4.23
N VAL A 18 -6.36 -10.05 4.69
CA VAL A 18 -5.76 -11.06 3.81
C VAL A 18 -6.85 -11.89 3.12
N GLU A 19 -7.87 -12.32 3.87
CA GLU A 19 -9.01 -13.08 3.34
C GLU A 19 -9.88 -12.25 2.38
N ALA A 20 -10.10 -10.97 2.67
CA ALA A 20 -10.79 -10.06 1.76
C ALA A 20 -10.00 -9.88 0.44
N LEU A 21 -8.68 -9.75 0.53
CA LEU A 21 -7.82 -9.60 -0.65
C LEU A 21 -7.68 -10.88 -1.46
N ALA A 22 -7.68 -12.04 -0.81
CA ALA A 22 -7.66 -13.32 -1.51
C ALA A 22 -8.88 -13.49 -2.44
N ARG A 23 -10.02 -12.86 -2.11
CA ARG A 23 -11.24 -12.86 -2.94
C ARG A 23 -11.29 -11.71 -3.95
N THR A 24 -10.34 -10.77 -3.88
CA THR A 24 -10.34 -9.56 -4.70
C THR A 24 -9.38 -9.70 -5.88
N HIS A 25 -9.88 -9.57 -7.11
CA HIS A 25 -9.01 -9.54 -8.28
C HIS A 25 -8.27 -8.21 -8.39
N LEU A 26 -6.96 -8.24 -8.10
CA LEU A 26 -6.06 -7.11 -8.28
C LEU A 26 -5.21 -7.31 -9.54
N SER A 27 -5.01 -6.24 -10.29
CA SER A 27 -3.99 -6.19 -11.34
C SER A 27 -2.59 -6.18 -10.73
N SER A 28 -1.57 -6.53 -11.53
CA SER A 28 -0.18 -6.58 -11.07
C SER A 28 0.29 -5.26 -10.45
N HIS A 29 -0.06 -4.12 -11.07
CA HIS A 29 0.30 -2.80 -10.56
C HIS A 29 -0.41 -2.46 -9.24
N GLU A 30 -1.68 -2.82 -9.11
CA GLU A 30 -2.47 -2.59 -7.88
C GLU A 30 -1.84 -3.36 -6.71
N SER A 31 -1.50 -4.63 -6.92
CA SER A 31 -0.84 -5.47 -5.93
C SER A 31 0.53 -4.89 -5.51
N GLN A 32 1.35 -4.43 -6.48
CA GLN A 32 2.65 -3.82 -6.17
C GLN A 32 2.50 -2.57 -5.30
N ILE A 33 1.56 -1.68 -5.63
CA ILE A 33 1.31 -0.48 -4.84
C ILE A 33 0.78 -0.81 -3.46
N LEU A 34 -0.10 -1.82 -3.35
CA LEU A 34 -0.66 -2.23 -2.06
C LEU A 34 0.41 -2.76 -1.11
N TRP A 35 1.32 -3.60 -1.60
CA TRP A 35 2.47 -4.08 -0.82
C TRP A 35 3.38 -2.93 -0.39
N ALA A 36 3.66 -1.99 -1.28
CA ALA A 36 4.45 -0.80 -0.94
C ALA A 36 3.76 0.06 0.13
N LEU A 37 2.44 0.23 0.04
CA LEU A 37 1.63 0.97 1.01
C LEU A 37 1.69 0.29 2.38
N TRP A 38 1.42 -1.01 2.46
CA TRP A 38 1.46 -1.77 3.71
C TRP A 38 2.83 -1.77 4.38
N ARG A 39 3.91 -1.84 3.58
CA ARG A 39 5.27 -1.73 4.14
C ARG A 39 5.53 -0.37 4.78
N LYS A 40 4.89 0.70 4.28
CA LYS A 40 5.01 2.07 4.79
C LYS A 40 4.01 2.39 5.91
N THR A 41 2.89 1.69 6.02
CA THR A 41 1.88 1.87 7.08
C THR A 41 1.99 0.79 8.16
N TYR A 42 1.50 -0.42 7.89
CA TYR A 42 1.47 -1.55 8.82
C TYR A 42 2.86 -2.02 9.25
N GLY A 43 3.85 -1.91 8.35
CA GLY A 43 5.26 -2.18 8.68
C GLY A 43 5.85 -1.21 9.73
N TRP A 44 5.16 -0.10 10.02
CA TRP A 44 5.50 0.86 11.07
C TRP A 44 4.41 0.98 12.14
N HIS A 45 3.44 0.06 12.15
CA HIS A 45 2.28 0.06 13.04
C HIS A 45 1.43 1.35 12.99
N LYS A 46 1.37 1.99 11.82
CA LYS A 46 0.52 3.16 11.57
C LYS A 46 -0.70 2.79 10.75
N LYS A 47 -1.85 3.41 11.04
CA LYS A 47 -3.08 3.26 10.25
C LYS A 47 -3.03 4.02 8.92
N SER A 48 -2.35 5.17 8.91
CA SER A 48 -2.16 6.02 7.73
C SER A 48 -0.78 6.67 7.78
N ASP A 49 -0.23 7.00 6.61
CA ASP A 49 1.05 7.68 6.50
C ASP A 49 1.06 8.58 5.26
N ARG A 50 1.88 9.63 5.27
CA ARG A 50 2.03 10.56 4.14
C ARG A 50 3.09 10.02 3.21
N ILE A 51 2.66 9.35 2.13
CA ILE A 51 3.55 8.73 1.15
C ILE A 51 3.49 9.49 -0.16
N SER A 52 4.65 9.94 -0.64
CA SER A 52 4.78 10.63 -1.93
C SER A 52 4.76 9.65 -3.11
N LEU A 53 4.34 10.12 -4.29
CA LEU A 53 4.40 9.34 -5.54
C LEU A 53 5.84 8.89 -5.87
N ALA A 54 6.84 9.68 -5.49
CA ALA A 54 8.25 9.31 -5.67
C ALA A 54 8.62 8.09 -4.81
N GLN A 55 8.18 8.04 -3.57
CA GLN A 55 8.41 6.88 -2.70
C GLN A 55 7.71 5.63 -3.22
N PHE A 56 6.50 5.76 -3.77
CA PHE A 56 5.84 4.63 -4.44
C PHE A 56 6.64 4.16 -5.65
N ALA A 57 7.04 5.08 -6.54
CA ALA A 57 7.85 4.74 -7.71
C ALA A 57 9.16 4.03 -7.34
N THR A 58 9.86 4.50 -6.31
CA THR A 58 11.08 3.86 -5.80
C THR A 58 10.81 2.48 -5.21
N ALA A 59 9.70 2.31 -4.48
CA ALA A 59 9.38 1.03 -3.83
C ALA A 59 8.86 -0.03 -4.80
N THR A 60 8.11 0.37 -5.83
CA THR A 60 7.48 -0.56 -6.79
C THR A 60 8.28 -0.73 -8.08
N GLY A 61 9.22 0.18 -8.37
CA GLY A 61 9.92 0.26 -9.65
C GLY A 61 9.06 0.80 -10.80
N LEU A 62 7.83 1.25 -10.51
CA LEU A 62 6.90 1.77 -11.52
C LEU A 62 7.16 3.25 -11.79
N ARG A 63 6.80 3.71 -12.99
CA ARG A 63 6.82 5.15 -13.33
C ARG A 63 5.77 5.89 -12.50
N LYS A 64 6.04 7.15 -12.15
CA LYS A 64 5.17 7.99 -11.30
C LYS A 64 3.74 8.13 -11.86
N ASP A 65 3.59 8.21 -13.18
CA ASP A 65 2.29 8.28 -13.86
C ASP A 65 1.48 6.98 -13.68
N VAL A 66 2.14 5.82 -13.78
CA VAL A 66 1.51 4.51 -13.52
C VAL A 66 1.10 4.42 -12.05
N CYS A 67 1.96 4.85 -11.12
CA CYS A 67 1.63 4.92 -9.70
C CYS A 67 0.39 5.79 -9.46
N SER A 68 0.35 7.00 -10.03
CA SER A 68 -0.77 7.92 -9.86
C SER A 68 -2.07 7.31 -10.39
N ARG A 69 -2.08 6.75 -11.61
CA ARG A 69 -3.28 6.13 -12.21
C ARG A 69 -3.77 4.93 -11.40
N THR A 70 -2.84 4.12 -10.92
CA THR A 70 -3.18 2.91 -10.14
C THR A 70 -3.72 3.28 -8.76
N LEU A 71 -3.16 4.31 -8.10
CA LEU A 71 -3.72 4.84 -6.85
C LEU A 71 -5.15 5.34 -7.04
N THR A 72 -5.43 6.09 -8.11
CA THR A 72 -6.80 6.52 -8.42
C THR A 72 -7.75 5.33 -8.56
N ARG A 73 -7.35 4.29 -9.30
CA ARG A 73 -8.14 3.05 -9.44
C ARG A 73 -8.41 2.36 -8.11
N LEU A 74 -7.41 2.26 -7.24
CA LEU A 74 -7.57 1.66 -5.92
C LEU A 74 -8.55 2.44 -5.03
N ILE A 75 -8.57 3.78 -5.14
CA ILE A 75 -9.52 4.66 -4.45
C ILE A 75 -10.93 4.48 -5.03
N GLU A 76 -11.09 4.46 -6.34
CA GLU A 76 -12.37 4.22 -7.02
C GLU A 76 -12.99 2.87 -6.63
N ARG A 77 -12.14 1.86 -6.46
CA ARG A 77 -12.52 0.53 -5.98
C ARG A 77 -12.75 0.44 -4.48
N LYS A 78 -12.56 1.54 -3.74
CA LYS A 78 -12.69 1.62 -2.27
C LYS A 78 -11.78 0.65 -1.51
N ILE A 79 -10.62 0.33 -2.09
CA ILE A 79 -9.61 -0.56 -1.46
C ILE A 79 -8.68 0.25 -0.57
N ILE A 80 -8.35 1.48 -0.98
CA ILE A 80 -7.56 2.42 -0.19
C ILE A 80 -8.30 3.73 -0.05
N ASP A 81 -8.09 4.41 1.07
CA ASP A 81 -8.56 5.77 1.27
C ASP A 81 -7.39 6.75 1.14
N LYS A 82 -7.65 7.87 0.48
CA LYS A 82 -6.69 8.97 0.38
C LYS A 82 -7.18 10.12 1.25
N ASN A 83 -6.58 10.25 2.42
CA ASN A 83 -6.81 11.40 3.26
C ASN A 83 -6.10 12.64 2.64
N VAL A 84 -6.88 13.44 1.91
CA VAL A 84 -6.46 14.74 1.37
C VAL A 84 -6.96 15.82 2.32
N ASN A 85 -6.33 15.96 3.50
CA ASN A 85 -6.24 17.17 4.33
C ASN A 85 -6.13 16.80 5.82
N GLY A 86 -5.53 17.67 6.64
CA GLY A 86 -5.63 17.60 8.10
C GLY A 86 -7.05 17.72 8.69
N LYS A 87 -8.08 17.18 8.04
CA LYS A 87 -9.37 16.85 8.63
C LYS A 87 -9.33 15.38 8.98
N VAL A 88 -9.07 15.15 10.27
CA VAL A 88 -9.44 13.94 10.99
C VAL A 88 -10.89 13.64 10.62
N ALA A 89 -11.14 12.45 10.08
CA ALA A 89 -12.50 11.93 10.01
C ALA A 89 -12.91 11.64 11.46
N THR A 90 -13.78 12.49 12.00
CA THR A 90 -14.53 12.25 13.23
C THR A 90 -15.43 11.04 13.05
#